data_AF-A0A3B8H938-F1
#
_entry.id   AF-A0A3B8H938-F1
#
_cell.length_a   1.000
_cell.length_b   1.000
_cell.length_c   1.000
_cell.angle_alpha   90.00
_cell.angle_beta   90.00
_cell.angle_gamma   90.00
#
_symmetry.space_group_name_H-M   'P 1'
#
loop_
_entity.id
_entity.type
_entity.pdbx_description
1 polymer ?
#
loop_
_entity_poly.entity_id
_entity_poly.type
_entity_poly.pdbx_seq_one_letter_code
_entity_poly.pdbx_strand_id
1 'polypeptide(L)'
;GQDSKYIRIDRTHPLDFDMNKVCAAGTGSFLHELANKMRINIVGEFQKAALAAEAPVSLAERCTVFMESDLVSYAQKGAGREDLIAGLCYAIVQNYLNRVVGKRHVGQRIMFLGGPSLNQGIVAAFERTLNRALVVPRHREVMGAYGAALAVREAWERGEVKAQDRDLEKLARMAINHTESICKADRKCHNECKLKIYSFGGRKSVWGGDCGRYEVNLSKGPGLTNAFQDYQRLFNEALEGRAERLGELSEVRRDSGSAPTVGVPLALHSLEWGVMWVHLLAELGLRVFLSPATNNHLALKGVESMTAETCFPVKVFHGHVHHLLNQVDYLFLPNVINTPTPQAEDRGLFCPLVESSQYMVRAALQIKASRLIRPTLHLKDGPGALLEEVRNAIPVRFRPSRQKLAKVLDLAWGKQQSFRERILERGEAIVGEIPEGEPLWVISGRPYNLYDERLNLQLGRQFARLGIRALPMDFLRLDEEDLSDFPRMYWGLGARVLRVAKRIARTPSWYGVHLTNFSCGADSFIEHFYQHILQNKPSLILELDEHSAVAGLLTRVEAYRNVVKTIQLRAGTGLLENMNCVCAHAG
;
A
#
# COMPACT_ATOMS: atom_id res chain seq x y z
N GLY A 1 -13.63 9.07 -11.64
CA GLY A 1 -13.08 9.67 -12.88
C GLY A 1 -11.87 8.89 -13.32
N GLN A 2 -10.83 8.95 -12.48
CA GLN A 2 -9.71 8.01 -12.47
C GLN A 2 -10.04 6.72 -11.70
N ASP A 3 -11.14 6.72 -10.94
CA ASP A 3 -11.61 5.65 -10.09
C ASP A 3 -13.08 5.30 -10.39
N SER A 4 -13.45 4.08 -9.99
CA SER A 4 -14.79 3.50 -10.02
C SER A 4 -15.08 2.87 -8.66
N LYS A 5 -16.25 3.16 -8.09
CA LYS A 5 -16.62 2.82 -6.70
C LYS A 5 -17.87 1.96 -6.66
N TYR A 6 -17.91 1.01 -5.74
CA TYR A 6 -19.09 0.25 -5.34
C TYR A 6 -19.43 0.63 -3.90
N ILE A 7 -20.68 0.99 -3.63
CA ILE A 7 -21.17 1.27 -2.27
C ILE A 7 -22.49 0.52 -2.10
N ARG A 8 -22.56 -0.38 -1.13
CA ARG A 8 -23.80 -0.97 -0.65
C ARG A 8 -24.34 -0.13 0.48
N ILE A 9 -25.57 0.37 0.33
CA ILE A 9 -26.27 1.08 1.38
C ILE A 9 -27.37 0.16 1.92
N ASP A 10 -27.42 -0.02 3.23
CA ASP A 10 -28.51 -0.70 3.93
C ASP A 10 -28.99 0.17 5.10
N ARG A 11 -30.31 0.29 5.27
CA ARG A 11 -30.97 1.13 6.29
C ARG A 11 -30.25 2.47 6.51
N THR A 12 -30.07 3.24 5.43
CA THR A 12 -29.39 4.56 5.36
C THR A 12 -27.88 4.60 5.62
N HIS A 13 -27.21 3.45 5.78
CA HIS A 13 -25.78 3.40 6.10
C HIS A 13 -24.98 2.59 5.06
N PRO A 14 -23.74 2.97 4.75
CA PRO A 14 -22.86 2.16 3.93
C PRO A 14 -22.47 0.89 4.70
N LEU A 15 -22.85 -0.27 4.18
CA LEU A 15 -22.58 -1.59 4.76
C LEU A 15 -21.38 -2.27 4.11
N ASP A 16 -21.14 -2.00 2.83
CA ASP A 16 -19.99 -2.52 2.08
C ASP A 16 -19.52 -1.46 1.07
N PHE A 17 -18.22 -1.40 0.84
CA PHE A 17 -17.61 -0.45 -0.08
C PHE A 17 -16.38 -1.09 -0.72
N ASP A 18 -16.24 -0.89 -2.03
CA ASP A 18 -15.00 -1.17 -2.72
C ASP A 18 -14.70 -0.14 -3.80
N MET A 19 -13.45 -0.09 -4.21
CA MET A 19 -12.96 0.79 -5.27
C MET A 19 -11.88 0.06 -6.05
N ASN A 20 -11.78 0.34 -7.36
CA ASN A 20 -10.66 -0.15 -8.15
C ASN A 20 -9.33 0.29 -7.51
N LYS A 21 -8.47 -0.69 -7.19
CA LYS A 21 -7.26 -0.45 -6.37
C LYS A 21 -6.17 0.32 -7.13
N VAL A 22 -6.00 0.06 -8.44
CA VAL A 22 -4.94 0.68 -9.29
C VAL A 22 -5.35 0.83 -10.77
N CYS A 23 -6.39 0.13 -11.25
CA CYS A 23 -6.63 -0.03 -12.69
C CYS A 23 -7.45 1.11 -13.33
N ALA A 24 -6.95 1.70 -14.43
CA ALA A 24 -7.72 2.64 -15.25
C ALA A 24 -8.84 1.97 -16.07
N ALA A 25 -8.78 0.64 -16.26
CA ALA A 25 -9.83 -0.12 -16.93
C ALA A 25 -11.15 0.04 -16.16
N GLY A 26 -12.23 0.33 -16.90
CA GLY A 26 -13.54 0.54 -16.30
C GLY A 26 -13.77 1.95 -15.69
N THR A 27 -12.94 2.96 -16.04
CA THR A 27 -13.05 4.33 -15.51
C THR A 27 -13.39 5.36 -16.60
N GLY A 28 -13.68 6.59 -16.17
CA GLY A 28 -14.00 7.71 -17.07
C GLY A 28 -12.81 8.24 -17.88
N SER A 29 -11.59 8.16 -17.33
CA SER A 29 -10.38 8.58 -18.05
C SER A 29 -10.09 7.66 -19.24
N PHE A 30 -10.31 6.36 -19.08
CA PHE A 30 -10.18 5.38 -20.16
C PHE A 30 -11.16 5.65 -21.31
N LEU A 31 -12.44 5.92 -20.99
CA LEU A 31 -13.43 6.30 -22.01
C LEU A 31 -12.98 7.53 -22.81
N HIS A 32 -12.40 8.52 -22.12
CA HIS A 32 -11.94 9.74 -22.75
C HIS A 32 -10.72 9.49 -23.64
N GLU A 33 -9.74 8.70 -23.19
CA GLU A 33 -8.58 8.33 -24.00
C GLU A 33 -9.00 7.59 -25.27
N LEU A 34 -9.90 6.62 -25.15
CA LEU A 34 -10.40 5.85 -26.29
C LEU A 34 -11.23 6.67 -27.27
N ALA A 35 -12.11 7.54 -26.76
CA ALA A 35 -12.86 8.46 -27.60
C ALA A 35 -11.90 9.34 -28.43
N ASN A 36 -10.82 9.86 -27.82
CA ASN A 36 -9.82 10.66 -28.51
C ASN A 36 -9.05 9.84 -29.56
N LYS A 37 -8.64 8.59 -29.24
CA LYS A 37 -7.96 7.70 -30.20
C LYS A 37 -8.85 7.35 -31.40
N MET A 38 -10.13 7.08 -31.16
CA MET A 38 -11.12 6.81 -32.21
C MET A 38 -11.62 8.08 -32.91
N ARG A 39 -11.13 9.27 -32.51
CA ARG A 39 -11.52 10.59 -33.03
C ARG A 39 -13.04 10.85 -32.93
N ILE A 40 -13.62 10.47 -31.82
CA ILE A 40 -15.05 10.60 -31.51
C ILE A 40 -15.22 11.57 -30.36
N ASN A 41 -16.22 12.45 -30.43
CA ASN A 41 -16.57 13.23 -29.27
C ASN A 41 -17.21 12.34 -28.19
N ILE A 42 -16.59 12.28 -27.01
CA ILE A 42 -17.14 11.54 -25.87
C ILE A 42 -18.53 12.07 -25.46
N VAL A 43 -18.78 13.35 -25.66
CA VAL A 43 -20.07 13.99 -25.39
C VAL A 43 -20.98 13.86 -26.62
N GLY A 44 -22.09 13.16 -26.47
CA GLY A 44 -23.14 13.07 -27.46
C GLY A 44 -22.87 12.07 -28.60
N GLU A 45 -21.73 12.14 -29.27
CA GLU A 45 -21.43 11.27 -30.43
C GLU A 45 -21.18 9.83 -30.02
N PHE A 46 -20.36 9.60 -28.99
CA PHE A 46 -20.05 8.26 -28.49
C PHE A 46 -21.30 7.47 -28.10
N GLN A 47 -22.20 8.08 -27.33
CA GLN A 47 -23.43 7.40 -26.89
C GLN A 47 -24.38 7.09 -28.06
N LYS A 48 -24.43 7.95 -29.09
CA LYS A 48 -25.28 7.71 -30.26
C LYS A 48 -24.77 6.52 -31.05
N ALA A 49 -23.45 6.44 -31.28
CA ALA A 49 -22.84 5.32 -31.97
C ALA A 49 -23.00 4.01 -31.20
N ALA A 50 -22.81 4.02 -29.87
CA ALA A 50 -23.03 2.85 -29.02
C ALA A 50 -24.48 2.31 -29.08
N LEU A 51 -25.46 3.22 -29.10
CA LEU A 51 -26.89 2.85 -29.12
C LEU A 51 -27.40 2.46 -30.51
N ALA A 52 -26.68 2.81 -31.57
CA ALA A 52 -27.01 2.46 -32.96
C ALA A 52 -26.44 1.08 -33.37
N ALA A 53 -25.64 0.44 -32.52
CA ALA A 53 -25.04 -0.85 -32.80
C ALA A 53 -26.10 -1.96 -32.93
N GLU A 54 -25.97 -2.79 -33.96
CA GLU A 54 -26.85 -3.95 -34.19
C GLU A 54 -26.20 -5.24 -33.68
N ALA A 55 -24.87 -5.35 -33.76
CA ALA A 55 -24.11 -6.53 -33.39
C ALA A 55 -22.84 -6.17 -32.59
N PRO A 56 -22.98 -5.71 -31.32
CA PRO A 56 -21.85 -5.32 -30.49
C PRO A 56 -20.76 -6.41 -30.40
N VAL A 57 -19.50 -6.02 -30.62
CA VAL A 57 -18.39 -6.98 -30.58
C VAL A 57 -18.11 -7.48 -29.16
N SER A 58 -17.71 -8.75 -29.03
CA SER A 58 -17.27 -9.30 -27.74
C SER A 58 -15.78 -9.05 -27.55
N LEU A 59 -15.45 -8.05 -26.73
CA LEU A 59 -14.07 -7.74 -26.32
C LEU A 59 -13.73 -8.47 -25.02
N ALA A 60 -12.45 -8.80 -24.82
CA ALA A 60 -12.03 -9.37 -23.55
C ALA A 60 -12.06 -8.31 -22.41
N GLU A 61 -12.63 -8.68 -21.28
CA GLU A 61 -12.81 -7.89 -20.05
C GLU A 61 -11.52 -7.70 -19.20
N ARG A 62 -10.38 -7.43 -19.85
CA ARG A 62 -9.05 -7.39 -19.23
C ARG A 62 -8.54 -5.97 -18.96
N CYS A 63 -7.28 -5.70 -19.32
CA CYS A 63 -6.62 -4.41 -19.20
C CYS A 63 -6.94 -3.54 -20.43
N THR A 64 -6.91 -2.22 -20.26
CA THR A 64 -7.12 -1.22 -21.32
C THR A 64 -6.29 -1.52 -22.57
N VAL A 65 -5.02 -1.92 -22.42
CA VAL A 65 -4.11 -2.26 -23.53
C VAL A 65 -4.59 -3.46 -24.35
N PHE A 66 -5.16 -4.49 -23.69
CA PHE A 66 -5.70 -5.65 -24.39
C PHE A 66 -7.04 -5.33 -25.05
N MET A 67 -7.89 -4.54 -24.40
CA MET A 67 -9.14 -4.06 -25.00
C MET A 67 -8.85 -3.21 -26.25
N GLU A 68 -7.81 -2.40 -26.23
CA GLU A 68 -7.33 -1.65 -27.41
C GLU A 68 -6.85 -2.58 -28.52
N SER A 69 -6.05 -3.59 -28.17
CA SER A 69 -5.57 -4.58 -29.15
C SER A 69 -6.73 -5.35 -29.80
N ASP A 70 -7.74 -5.72 -29.01
CA ASP A 70 -8.95 -6.38 -29.48
C ASP A 70 -9.75 -5.45 -30.41
N LEU A 71 -9.93 -4.18 -30.04
CA LEU A 71 -10.63 -3.19 -30.88
C LEU A 71 -9.97 -3.06 -32.26
N VAL A 72 -8.64 -2.96 -32.32
CA VAL A 72 -7.89 -2.90 -33.59
C VAL A 72 -8.06 -4.19 -34.39
N SER A 73 -8.00 -5.36 -33.74
CA SER A 73 -8.20 -6.66 -34.38
C SER A 73 -9.60 -6.79 -35.00
N TYR A 74 -10.65 -6.41 -34.28
CA TYR A 74 -12.01 -6.45 -34.81
C TYR A 74 -12.25 -5.40 -35.89
N ALA A 75 -11.66 -4.20 -35.78
CA ALA A 75 -11.69 -3.21 -36.84
C ALA A 75 -11.05 -3.73 -38.14
N GLN A 76 -9.91 -4.42 -38.05
CA GLN A 76 -9.25 -5.05 -39.20
C GLN A 76 -10.09 -6.19 -39.83
N LYS A 77 -10.94 -6.85 -39.03
CA LYS A 77 -11.90 -7.85 -39.51
C LYS A 77 -13.17 -7.25 -40.11
N GLY A 78 -13.26 -5.92 -40.17
CA GLY A 78 -14.39 -5.21 -40.79
C GLY A 78 -15.56 -4.92 -39.84
N ALA A 79 -15.36 -4.99 -38.52
CA ALA A 79 -16.41 -4.61 -37.57
C ALA A 79 -16.76 -3.12 -37.71
N GLY A 80 -18.06 -2.81 -37.70
CA GLY A 80 -18.58 -1.45 -37.75
C GLY A 80 -18.16 -0.63 -36.54
N ARG A 81 -18.06 0.70 -36.73
CA ARG A 81 -17.65 1.62 -35.66
C ARG A 81 -18.62 1.58 -34.48
N GLU A 82 -19.91 1.49 -34.77
CA GLU A 82 -21.01 1.41 -33.81
C GLU A 82 -20.86 0.15 -32.94
N ASP A 83 -20.65 -1.01 -33.57
CA ASP A 83 -20.49 -2.30 -32.90
C ASP A 83 -19.23 -2.36 -32.03
N LEU A 84 -18.13 -1.74 -32.47
CA LEU A 84 -16.90 -1.59 -31.70
C LEU A 84 -17.12 -0.77 -30.42
N ILE A 85 -17.81 0.37 -30.55
CA ILE A 85 -18.09 1.27 -29.42
C ILE A 85 -19.08 0.62 -28.44
N ALA A 86 -20.10 -0.08 -28.93
CA ALA A 86 -21.03 -0.82 -28.08
C ALA A 86 -20.30 -1.96 -27.34
N GLY A 87 -19.45 -2.73 -28.03
CA GLY A 87 -18.62 -3.77 -27.42
C GLY A 87 -17.72 -3.22 -26.31
N LEU A 88 -17.17 -2.02 -26.51
CA LEU A 88 -16.40 -1.31 -25.50
C LEU A 88 -17.25 -0.94 -24.26
N CYS A 89 -18.48 -0.46 -24.44
CA CYS A 89 -19.40 -0.21 -23.33
C CYS A 89 -19.62 -1.47 -22.49
N TYR A 90 -19.89 -2.61 -23.14
CA TYR A 90 -20.06 -3.89 -22.44
C TYR A 90 -18.81 -4.30 -21.69
N ALA A 91 -17.64 -4.24 -22.33
CA ALA A 91 -16.40 -4.67 -21.73
C ALA A 91 -15.99 -3.81 -20.52
N ILE A 92 -16.31 -2.51 -20.53
CA ILE A 92 -16.15 -1.60 -19.38
C ILE A 92 -17.05 -2.02 -18.21
N VAL A 93 -18.32 -2.28 -18.49
CA VAL A 93 -19.31 -2.70 -17.47
C VAL A 93 -18.91 -4.04 -16.86
N GLN A 94 -18.59 -5.03 -17.70
CA GLN A 94 -18.15 -6.36 -17.26
C GLN A 94 -16.87 -6.29 -16.44
N ASN A 95 -15.90 -5.47 -16.86
CA ASN A 95 -14.69 -5.25 -16.10
C ASN A 95 -15.00 -4.66 -14.71
N TYR A 96 -15.88 -3.65 -14.61
CA TYR A 96 -16.32 -3.10 -13.33
C TYR A 96 -17.00 -4.15 -12.45
N LEU A 97 -17.93 -4.92 -13.01
CA LEU A 97 -18.65 -5.96 -12.27
C LEU A 97 -17.71 -7.06 -11.77
N ASN A 98 -16.74 -7.48 -12.58
CA ASN A 98 -15.84 -8.57 -12.20
C ASN A 98 -14.70 -8.12 -11.27
N ARG A 99 -14.17 -6.91 -11.47
CA ARG A 99 -12.99 -6.41 -10.74
C ARG A 99 -13.31 -5.56 -9.52
N VAL A 100 -14.38 -4.77 -9.56
CA VAL A 100 -14.76 -3.88 -8.45
C VAL A 100 -15.87 -4.50 -7.62
N VAL A 101 -16.94 -4.97 -8.27
CA VAL A 101 -18.05 -5.62 -7.54
C VAL A 101 -17.64 -7.03 -7.10
N GLY A 102 -17.07 -7.83 -8.01
CA GLY A 102 -16.62 -9.19 -7.73
C GLY A 102 -17.78 -10.07 -7.22
N LYS A 103 -17.58 -10.72 -6.07
CA LYS A 103 -18.60 -11.56 -5.41
C LYS A 103 -19.57 -10.77 -4.52
N ARG A 104 -19.52 -9.43 -4.51
CA ARG A 104 -20.34 -8.60 -3.64
C ARG A 104 -21.80 -8.59 -4.06
N HIS A 105 -22.66 -8.29 -3.09
CA HIS A 105 -24.11 -8.31 -3.29
C HIS A 105 -24.59 -7.15 -4.18
N VAL A 106 -25.25 -7.46 -5.29
CA VAL A 106 -25.93 -6.45 -6.11
C VAL A 106 -27.42 -6.41 -5.75
N GLY A 107 -27.81 -5.34 -5.06
CA GLY A 107 -29.19 -5.13 -4.61
C GLY A 107 -30.18 -4.89 -5.75
N GLN A 108 -31.47 -4.81 -5.41
CA GLN A 108 -32.55 -4.61 -6.38
C GLN A 108 -32.64 -3.19 -6.93
N ARG A 109 -32.26 -2.19 -6.12
CA ARG A 109 -32.19 -0.79 -6.55
C ARG A 109 -30.74 -0.40 -6.72
N ILE A 110 -30.36 -0.12 -7.96
CA ILE A 110 -28.98 0.22 -8.33
C ILE A 110 -28.98 1.67 -8.80
N MET A 111 -28.13 2.48 -8.19
CA MET A 111 -27.96 3.88 -8.56
C MET A 111 -26.59 4.05 -9.22
N PHE A 112 -26.55 4.67 -10.40
CA PHE A 112 -25.31 4.89 -11.14
C PHE A 112 -24.99 6.38 -11.20
N LEU A 113 -23.83 6.76 -10.63
CA LEU A 113 -23.41 8.14 -10.43
C LEU A 113 -22.08 8.45 -11.14
N GLY A 114 -21.77 9.75 -11.27
CA GLY A 114 -20.51 10.25 -11.80
C GLY A 114 -20.46 10.37 -13.33
N GLY A 115 -19.36 10.90 -13.86
CA GLY A 115 -19.21 11.23 -15.30
C GLY A 115 -19.59 10.12 -16.29
N PRO A 116 -19.17 8.85 -16.11
CA PRO A 116 -19.52 7.78 -17.04
C PRO A 116 -21.03 7.54 -17.21
N SER A 117 -21.82 7.79 -16.16
CA SER A 117 -23.29 7.68 -16.22
C SER A 117 -23.95 8.76 -17.11
N LEU A 118 -23.21 9.77 -17.57
CA LEU A 118 -23.70 10.72 -18.58
C LEU A 118 -23.87 10.06 -19.95
N ASN A 119 -23.12 8.99 -20.22
CA ASN A 119 -23.14 8.27 -21.48
C ASN A 119 -24.23 7.19 -21.47
N GLN A 120 -25.28 7.37 -22.27
CA GLN A 120 -26.41 6.44 -22.32
C GLN A 120 -26.03 5.04 -22.84
N GLY A 121 -24.99 4.91 -23.66
CA GLY A 121 -24.50 3.61 -24.11
C GLY A 121 -23.97 2.75 -22.96
N ILE A 122 -23.31 3.37 -21.97
CA ILE A 122 -22.83 2.68 -20.77
C ILE A 122 -23.99 2.31 -19.86
N VAL A 123 -24.97 3.20 -19.70
CA VAL A 123 -26.19 2.91 -18.94
C VAL A 123 -26.91 1.71 -19.54
N ALA A 124 -27.14 1.70 -20.85
CA ALA A 124 -27.78 0.59 -21.56
C ALA A 124 -26.99 -0.72 -21.42
N ALA A 125 -25.66 -0.68 -21.53
CA ALA A 125 -24.80 -1.84 -21.30
C ALA A 125 -24.92 -2.38 -19.86
N PHE A 126 -24.97 -1.50 -18.84
CA PHE A 126 -25.21 -1.90 -17.46
C PHE A 126 -26.57 -2.57 -17.27
N GLU A 127 -27.63 -1.94 -17.78
CA GLU A 127 -28.99 -2.44 -17.65
C GLU A 127 -29.15 -3.81 -18.32
N ARG A 128 -28.58 -3.96 -19.53
CA ARG A 128 -28.53 -5.25 -20.24
C ARG A 128 -27.73 -6.31 -19.49
N THR A 129 -26.57 -5.95 -18.95
CA THR A 129 -25.68 -6.91 -18.26
C THR A 129 -26.27 -7.38 -16.92
N LEU A 130 -26.91 -6.47 -16.17
CA LEU A 130 -27.54 -6.80 -14.89
C LEU A 130 -28.99 -7.28 -15.03
N ASN A 131 -29.56 -7.16 -16.23
CA ASN A 131 -30.98 -7.38 -16.50
C ASN A 131 -31.90 -6.60 -15.54
N ARG A 132 -31.55 -5.34 -15.25
CA ARG A 132 -32.22 -4.48 -14.27
C ARG A 132 -32.11 -3.01 -14.68
N ALA A 133 -33.14 -2.23 -14.41
CA ALA A 133 -33.12 -0.78 -14.63
C ALA A 133 -32.18 -0.08 -13.62
N LEU A 134 -31.51 0.97 -14.07
CA LEU A 134 -30.66 1.80 -13.23
C LEU A 134 -31.36 3.10 -12.83
N VAL A 135 -31.16 3.53 -11.58
CA VAL A 135 -31.49 4.88 -11.14
C VAL A 135 -30.36 5.82 -11.54
N VAL A 136 -30.64 6.74 -12.47
CA VAL A 136 -29.66 7.68 -13.03
C VAL A 136 -30.16 9.11 -12.80
N PRO A 137 -29.80 9.76 -11.67
CA PRO A 137 -30.31 11.10 -11.33
C PRO A 137 -29.93 12.18 -12.36
N ARG A 138 -30.74 13.25 -12.47
CA ARG A 138 -30.52 14.34 -13.43
C ARG A 138 -29.13 14.99 -13.31
N HIS A 139 -28.64 15.19 -12.09
CA HIS A 139 -27.37 15.86 -11.77
C HIS A 139 -26.35 14.91 -11.11
N ARG A 140 -26.31 13.67 -11.62
CA ARG A 140 -25.49 12.55 -11.12
C ARG A 140 -23.98 12.82 -11.05
N GLU A 141 -23.48 13.77 -11.82
CA GLU A 141 -22.09 14.22 -11.86
C GLU A 141 -21.70 15.10 -10.67
N VAL A 142 -22.67 15.74 -10.00
CA VAL A 142 -22.46 16.63 -8.85
C VAL A 142 -23.12 16.13 -7.56
N MET A 143 -23.62 14.89 -7.53
CA MET A 143 -24.29 14.34 -6.33
C MET A 143 -23.41 14.32 -5.08
N GLY A 144 -22.09 14.20 -5.22
CA GLY A 144 -21.16 14.34 -4.10
C GLY A 144 -21.17 15.75 -3.50
N ALA A 145 -21.21 16.79 -4.34
CA ALA A 145 -21.33 18.17 -3.89
C ALA A 145 -22.70 18.45 -3.25
N TYR A 146 -23.77 17.84 -3.77
CA TYR A 146 -25.10 17.90 -3.17
C TYR A 146 -25.12 17.27 -1.77
N GLY A 147 -24.53 16.08 -1.62
CA GLY A 147 -24.38 15.43 -0.32
C GLY A 147 -23.55 16.27 0.68
N ALA A 148 -22.48 16.91 0.21
CA ALA A 148 -21.70 17.84 1.04
C ALA A 148 -22.54 19.05 1.48
N ALA A 149 -23.36 19.62 0.60
CA ALA A 149 -24.26 20.71 0.95
C ALA A 149 -25.30 20.29 2.01
N LEU A 150 -25.85 19.08 1.92
CA LEU A 150 -26.74 18.52 2.94
C LEU A 150 -26.03 18.35 4.28
N ALA A 151 -24.83 17.77 4.29
CA ALA A 151 -24.06 17.59 5.52
C ALA A 151 -23.71 18.93 6.19
N VAL A 152 -23.38 19.96 5.41
CA VAL A 152 -23.15 21.32 5.94
C VAL A 152 -24.44 21.93 6.46
N ARG A 153 -25.58 21.71 5.79
CA ARG A 153 -26.89 22.17 6.27
C ARG A 153 -27.24 21.53 7.62
N GLU A 154 -27.08 20.23 7.76
CA GLU A 154 -27.30 19.52 9.03
C GLU A 154 -26.37 20.04 10.14
N ALA A 155 -25.09 20.30 9.82
CA ALA A 155 -24.14 20.88 10.78
C ALA A 155 -24.51 22.33 11.15
N TRP A 156 -25.01 23.12 10.21
CA TRP A 156 -25.52 24.46 10.46
C TRP A 156 -26.78 24.45 11.35
N GLU A 157 -27.71 23.52 11.09
CA GLU A 157 -28.91 23.29 11.93
C GLU A 157 -28.54 22.88 13.36
N ARG A 158 -27.43 22.14 13.55
CA ARG A 158 -26.86 21.82 14.87
C ARG A 158 -26.04 22.95 15.51
N GLY A 159 -25.85 24.08 14.82
CA GLY A 159 -25.06 25.22 15.31
C GLY A 159 -23.54 25.02 15.26
N GLU A 160 -23.04 23.98 14.57
CA GLU A 160 -21.60 23.66 14.45
C GLU A 160 -20.89 24.57 13.43
N VAL A 161 -21.65 25.16 12.50
CA VAL A 161 -21.14 25.97 11.40
C VAL A 161 -21.87 27.31 11.38
N LYS A 162 -21.13 28.40 11.11
CA LYS A 162 -21.72 29.73 10.91
C LYS A 162 -21.94 29.98 9.42
N ALA A 163 -23.09 30.56 9.09
CA ALA A 163 -23.37 31.00 7.72
C ALA A 163 -22.32 32.05 7.27
N GLN A 164 -21.88 31.94 6.02
CA GLN A 164 -20.99 32.91 5.39
C GLN A 164 -21.63 33.42 4.12
N ASP A 165 -21.61 34.72 3.92
CA ASP A 165 -22.04 35.32 2.66
C ASP A 165 -20.98 35.07 1.58
N ARG A 166 -21.43 34.62 0.40
CA ARG A 166 -20.58 34.19 -0.71
C ARG A 166 -21.25 34.58 -2.02
N ASP A 167 -20.57 35.40 -2.81
CA ASP A 167 -20.97 35.73 -4.16
C ASP A 167 -20.77 34.51 -5.10
N LEU A 168 -21.88 33.88 -5.49
CA LEU A 168 -21.90 32.71 -6.36
C LEU A 168 -21.52 33.04 -7.81
N GLU A 169 -21.85 34.23 -8.31
CA GLU A 169 -21.48 34.63 -9.68
C GLU A 169 -19.96 34.82 -9.78
N LYS A 170 -19.37 35.47 -8.79
CA LYS A 170 -17.92 35.63 -8.70
C LYS A 170 -17.20 34.29 -8.58
N LEU A 171 -17.78 33.32 -7.86
CA LEU A 171 -17.25 31.96 -7.80
C LEU A 171 -17.34 31.25 -9.15
N ALA A 172 -18.48 31.37 -9.85
CA ALA A 172 -18.69 30.74 -11.16
C ALA A 172 -17.77 31.32 -12.25
N ARG A 173 -17.47 32.62 -12.23
CA ARG A 173 -16.57 33.29 -13.19
C ARG A 173 -15.09 33.22 -12.81
N MET A 174 -14.74 32.53 -11.72
CA MET A 174 -13.38 32.51 -11.21
C MET A 174 -12.45 31.77 -12.17
N ALA A 175 -11.47 32.51 -12.73
CA ALA A 175 -10.41 31.89 -13.53
C ALA A 175 -9.47 31.08 -12.63
N ILE A 176 -9.13 29.88 -13.10
CA ILE A 176 -8.16 28.98 -12.46
C ILE A 176 -6.90 28.97 -13.32
N ASN A 177 -5.81 29.51 -12.78
CA ASN A 177 -4.48 29.45 -13.40
C ASN A 177 -3.63 28.42 -12.65
N HIS A 178 -2.60 27.86 -13.27
CA HIS A 178 -1.65 27.00 -12.55
C HIS A 178 -0.20 27.23 -12.98
N THR A 179 0.71 26.98 -12.06
CA THR A 179 2.16 26.90 -12.32
C THR A 179 2.70 25.56 -11.85
N GLU A 180 3.82 25.12 -12.41
CA GLU A 180 4.52 23.92 -11.97
C GLU A 180 5.82 24.30 -11.23
N SER A 181 6.17 23.57 -10.18
CA SER A 181 7.40 23.79 -9.42
C SER A 181 7.89 22.50 -8.77
N ILE A 182 9.17 22.43 -8.40
CA ILE A 182 9.71 21.32 -7.61
C ILE A 182 9.57 21.63 -6.12
N CYS A 183 9.12 20.66 -5.34
CA CYS A 183 8.99 20.78 -3.89
C CYS A 183 10.34 21.02 -3.23
N LYS A 184 10.45 22.13 -2.47
CA LYS A 184 11.64 22.49 -1.68
C LYS A 184 11.31 22.73 -0.20
N ALA A 185 10.17 22.20 0.26
CA ALA A 185 9.64 22.57 1.57
C ALA A 185 10.36 21.90 2.75
N ASP A 186 11.16 20.87 2.51
CA ASP A 186 12.10 20.34 3.49
C ASP A 186 13.44 20.13 2.82
N ARG A 187 14.46 20.83 3.33
CA ARG A 187 15.83 20.76 2.78
C ARG A 187 16.47 19.39 3.00
N LYS A 188 15.93 18.56 3.90
CA LYS A 188 16.36 17.19 4.15
C LYS A 188 15.56 16.15 3.34
N CYS A 189 14.59 16.59 2.52
CA CYS A 189 13.77 15.70 1.70
C CYS A 189 14.33 15.64 0.28
N HIS A 190 14.65 14.42 -0.18
CA HIS A 190 15.28 14.16 -1.48
C HIS A 190 14.29 13.69 -2.57
N ASN A 191 12.98 13.80 -2.34
CA ASN A 191 11.98 13.27 -3.28
C ASN A 191 11.72 14.17 -4.49
N GLU A 192 12.18 15.44 -4.47
CA GLU A 192 12.05 16.42 -5.57
C GLU A 192 10.67 16.43 -6.27
N CYS A 193 9.59 16.35 -5.48
CA CYS A 193 8.27 16.10 -6.05
C CYS A 193 7.81 17.25 -6.95
N LYS A 194 7.27 16.93 -8.13
CA LYS A 194 6.65 17.91 -9.03
C LYS A 194 5.31 18.36 -8.44
N LEU A 195 5.17 19.66 -8.24
CA LEU A 195 3.98 20.31 -7.69
C LEU A 195 3.26 21.10 -8.79
N LYS A 196 1.93 21.00 -8.82
CA LYS A 196 1.04 21.89 -9.58
C LYS A 196 0.37 22.85 -8.62
N ILE A 197 0.64 24.15 -8.75
CA ILE A 197 0.12 25.20 -7.88
C ILE A 197 -1.00 25.92 -8.62
N TYR A 198 -2.24 25.59 -8.32
CA TYR A 198 -3.41 26.28 -8.85
C TYR A 198 -3.65 27.57 -8.07
N SER A 199 -3.95 28.66 -8.78
CA SER A 199 -4.29 29.97 -8.23
C SER A 199 -5.68 30.36 -8.72
N PHE A 200 -6.58 30.65 -7.79
CA PHE A 200 -7.96 31.03 -8.07
C PHE A 200 -8.50 31.97 -6.98
N GLY A 201 -9.09 33.11 -7.38
CA GLY A 201 -9.74 34.04 -6.44
C GLY A 201 -8.84 34.52 -5.29
N GLY A 202 -7.54 34.74 -5.54
CA GLY A 202 -6.55 35.13 -4.52
C GLY A 202 -6.07 33.99 -3.60
N ARG A 203 -6.56 32.76 -3.80
CA ARG A 203 -6.14 31.56 -3.07
C ARG A 203 -5.20 30.71 -3.91
N LYS A 204 -4.37 29.92 -3.25
CA LYS A 204 -3.53 28.90 -3.88
C LYS A 204 -3.89 27.52 -3.37
N SER A 205 -3.94 26.53 -4.27
CA SER A 205 -4.07 25.12 -3.96
C SER A 205 -2.90 24.38 -4.59
N VAL A 206 -2.11 23.70 -3.77
CA VAL A 206 -0.93 22.96 -4.22
C VAL A 206 -1.31 21.48 -4.34
N TRP A 207 -1.05 20.92 -5.51
CA TRP A 207 -1.29 19.51 -5.83
C TRP A 207 0.02 18.80 -6.14
N GLY A 208 0.10 17.52 -5.80
CA GLY A 208 1.33 16.73 -5.88
C GLY A 208 2.05 16.67 -4.53
N GLY A 209 3.30 16.21 -4.55
CA GLY A 209 4.04 15.96 -3.33
C GLY A 209 3.75 14.57 -2.78
N ASP A 210 4.63 13.62 -3.07
CA ASP A 210 4.54 12.19 -2.73
C ASP A 210 4.49 11.91 -1.21
N CYS A 211 4.65 12.93 -0.37
CA CYS A 211 4.55 12.85 1.08
C CYS A 211 3.23 13.38 1.63
N GLY A 212 2.25 13.70 0.77
CA GLY A 212 0.93 14.21 1.16
C GLY A 212 0.94 15.57 1.86
N ARG A 213 2.09 16.28 1.88
CA ARG A 213 2.25 17.57 2.59
C ARG A 213 1.23 18.62 2.16
N TYR A 214 0.84 18.58 0.88
CA TYR A 214 -0.02 19.58 0.26
C TYR A 214 -1.46 19.10 0.06
N GLU A 215 -1.72 17.81 0.29
CA GLU A 215 -3.04 17.18 0.16
C GLU A 215 -3.97 17.59 1.32
N VAL A 216 -3.42 17.94 2.48
CA VAL A 216 -4.20 18.19 3.69
C VAL A 216 -4.25 19.68 4.02
N ASN A 217 -5.37 20.33 3.72
CA ASN A 217 -5.71 21.68 4.18
C ASN A 217 -6.69 21.61 5.36
N LEU A 218 -6.38 20.87 6.43
CA LEU A 218 -7.24 20.81 7.62
C LEU A 218 -6.42 20.70 8.92
N SER A 219 -6.78 21.58 9.86
CA SER A 219 -6.49 21.64 11.30
C SER A 219 -5.40 20.69 11.84
N LYS A 220 -4.30 21.27 12.35
CA LYS A 220 -3.36 20.58 13.25
C LYS A 220 -4.15 19.91 14.38
N GLY A 221 -4.42 18.61 14.28
CA GLY A 221 -4.76 17.82 15.45
C GLY A 221 -3.60 17.88 16.45
N PRO A 222 -3.83 17.61 17.75
CA PRO A 222 -2.73 17.39 18.67
C PRO A 222 -1.88 16.26 18.07
N GLY A 223 -0.62 16.55 17.75
CA GLY A 223 0.25 15.59 17.07
C GLY A 223 0.39 14.35 17.95
N LEU A 224 -0.36 13.30 17.62
CA LEU A 224 -0.29 12.03 18.34
C LEU A 224 1.05 11.36 18.05
N THR A 225 1.49 10.52 18.98
CA THR A 225 2.69 9.70 18.86
C THR A 225 2.69 8.92 17.54
N ASN A 226 3.80 9.01 16.80
CA ASN A 226 3.99 8.29 15.54
C ASN A 226 4.84 7.02 15.79
N ALA A 227 4.18 5.88 16.03
CA ALA A 227 4.86 4.61 16.29
C ALA A 227 5.79 4.14 15.15
N PHE A 228 5.53 4.54 13.91
CA PHE A 228 6.43 4.27 12.78
C PHE A 228 7.78 4.98 12.94
N GLN A 229 7.77 6.21 13.46
CA GLN A 229 8.98 6.95 13.76
C GLN A 229 9.69 6.39 14.99
N ASP A 230 8.94 5.88 15.98
CA ASP A 230 9.51 5.17 17.12
C ASP A 230 10.29 3.93 16.66
N TYR A 231 9.77 3.14 15.71
CA TYR A 231 10.50 2.02 15.11
C TYR A 231 11.83 2.47 14.50
N GLN A 232 11.80 3.51 13.67
CA GLN A 232 13.02 4.03 13.01
C GLN A 232 14.04 4.51 14.03
N ARG A 233 13.60 5.18 15.10
CA ARG A 233 14.47 5.63 16.19
C ARG A 233 15.13 4.41 16.87
N LEU A 234 14.34 3.44 17.32
CA LEU A 234 14.84 2.23 17.97
C LEU A 234 15.78 1.43 17.06
N PHE A 235 15.48 1.36 15.76
CA PHE A 235 16.31 0.68 14.78
C PHE A 235 17.66 1.39 14.62
N ASN A 236 17.66 2.72 14.46
CA ASN A 236 18.92 3.48 14.35
C ASN A 236 19.76 3.41 15.63
N GLU A 237 19.14 3.49 16.82
CA GLU A 237 19.83 3.30 18.10
C GLU A 237 20.45 1.90 18.21
N ALA A 238 19.75 0.86 17.74
CA ALA A 238 20.29 -0.50 17.72
C ALA A 238 21.49 -0.66 16.78
N LEU A 239 21.70 0.25 15.83
CA LEU A 239 22.79 0.24 14.85
C LEU A 239 23.91 1.25 15.16
N GLU A 240 23.75 2.06 16.19
CA GLU A 240 24.65 3.18 16.50
C GLU A 240 26.10 2.72 16.66
N GLY A 241 27.02 3.38 15.95
CA GLY A 241 28.45 3.07 15.96
C GLY A 241 28.84 1.76 15.26
N ARG A 242 27.89 1.04 14.63
CA ARG A 242 28.16 -0.26 13.97
C ARG A 242 28.04 -0.24 12.45
N ALA A 243 27.32 0.73 11.89
CA ALA A 243 27.24 0.94 10.46
C ALA A 243 27.15 2.44 10.12
N GLU A 244 27.67 2.78 8.95
CA GLU A 244 27.52 4.11 8.36
C GLU A 244 26.46 4.07 7.26
N ARG A 245 25.60 5.09 7.20
CA ARG A 245 24.62 5.23 6.12
C ARG A 245 25.23 6.05 5.00
N LEU A 246 25.27 5.49 3.80
CA LEU A 246 25.76 6.18 2.61
C LEU A 246 24.75 7.24 2.18
N GLY A 247 25.25 8.46 1.93
CA GLY A 247 24.50 9.52 1.28
C GLY A 247 24.45 9.32 -0.23
N GLU A 248 23.62 10.08 -0.92
CA GLU A 248 23.43 9.96 -2.38
C GLU A 248 24.70 10.21 -3.20
N LEU A 249 25.60 11.05 -2.68
CA LEU A 249 26.84 11.50 -3.33
C LEU A 249 28.10 11.09 -2.55
N SER A 250 27.98 10.22 -1.55
CA SER A 250 29.14 9.81 -0.76
C SER A 250 29.88 8.67 -1.47
N GLU A 251 31.15 8.89 -1.83
CA GLU A 251 32.05 7.79 -2.17
C GLU A 251 32.71 7.28 -0.90
N VAL A 252 32.68 5.96 -0.68
CA VAL A 252 33.46 5.34 0.40
C VAL A 252 34.93 5.50 0.05
N ARG A 253 35.67 6.30 0.82
CA ARG A 253 37.12 6.40 0.66
C ARG A 253 37.76 5.03 0.89
N ARG A 254 38.37 4.49 -0.17
CA ARG A 254 39.18 3.26 -0.12
C ARG A 254 40.59 3.61 0.37
N ASP A 255 40.74 3.83 1.68
CA ASP A 255 42.08 4.01 2.25
C ASP A 255 42.82 2.67 2.26
N SER A 256 44.00 2.65 1.64
CA SER A 256 44.91 1.50 1.63
C SER A 256 45.31 1.14 3.07
N GLY A 257 44.90 -0.03 3.54
CA GLY A 257 45.16 -0.53 4.90
C GLY A 257 43.92 -0.60 5.80
N SER A 258 42.77 -0.06 5.38
CA SER A 258 41.51 -0.17 6.11
C SER A 258 40.83 -1.53 5.93
N ALA A 259 40.02 -1.95 6.92
CA ALA A 259 39.28 -3.20 6.85
C ALA A 259 38.29 -3.22 5.66
N PRO A 260 38.01 -4.39 5.05
CA PRO A 260 37.13 -4.48 3.90
C PRO A 260 35.73 -3.93 4.19
N THR A 261 35.16 -3.28 3.19
CA THR A 261 33.84 -2.64 3.28
C THR A 261 32.74 -3.57 2.77
N VAL A 262 31.61 -3.61 3.48
CA VAL A 262 30.46 -4.44 3.12
C VAL A 262 29.18 -3.60 3.09
N GLY A 263 28.47 -3.65 1.97
CA GLY A 263 27.20 -2.98 1.76
C GLY A 263 26.02 -3.86 2.15
N VAL A 264 25.11 -3.34 2.97
CA VAL A 264 23.84 -3.96 3.34
C VAL A 264 22.70 -3.10 2.78
N PRO A 265 21.91 -3.59 1.82
CA PRO A 265 20.76 -2.84 1.30
C PRO A 265 19.68 -2.75 2.38
N LEU A 266 19.20 -1.54 2.66
CA LEU A 266 18.14 -1.28 3.64
C LEU A 266 16.75 -1.43 2.99
N ALA A 267 16.46 -2.63 2.49
CA ALA A 267 15.20 -3.01 1.88
C ALA A 267 14.84 -4.47 2.19
N LEU A 268 13.58 -4.85 1.92
CA LEU A 268 13.04 -6.19 2.17
C LEU A 268 13.32 -6.69 3.60
N HIS A 269 13.96 -7.85 3.76
CA HIS A 269 14.22 -8.48 5.05
C HIS A 269 15.20 -7.67 5.92
N SER A 270 16.00 -6.75 5.36
CA SER A 270 16.89 -5.88 6.15
C SER A 270 16.14 -4.87 7.00
N LEU A 271 14.89 -4.56 6.63
CA LEU A 271 14.01 -3.72 7.45
C LEU A 271 13.43 -4.46 8.66
N GLU A 272 13.71 -5.75 8.82
CA GLU A 272 13.31 -6.53 10.00
C GLU A 272 14.55 -7.10 10.71
N TRP A 273 15.48 -7.67 9.93
CA TRP A 273 16.66 -8.39 10.41
C TRP A 273 17.98 -7.60 10.28
N GLY A 274 17.90 -6.31 9.93
CA GLY A 274 19.07 -5.45 9.71
C GLY A 274 19.99 -5.35 10.92
N VAL A 275 19.44 -5.38 12.15
CA VAL A 275 20.23 -5.36 13.38
C VAL A 275 21.13 -6.60 13.44
N MET A 276 20.59 -7.79 13.19
CA MET A 276 21.40 -9.01 13.12
C MET A 276 22.51 -8.89 12.07
N TRP A 277 22.20 -8.43 10.85
CA TRP A 277 23.19 -8.33 9.76
C TRP A 277 24.34 -7.39 10.09
N VAL A 278 24.02 -6.20 10.59
CA VAL A 278 25.02 -5.18 10.90
C VAL A 278 25.94 -5.65 12.03
N HIS A 279 25.38 -6.17 13.13
CA HIS A 279 26.20 -6.65 14.25
C HIS A 279 27.05 -7.86 13.85
N LEU A 280 26.51 -8.80 13.07
CA LEU A 280 27.28 -9.94 12.55
C LEU A 280 28.50 -9.47 11.75
N LEU A 281 28.31 -8.56 10.79
CA LEU A 281 29.38 -8.10 9.90
C LEU A 281 30.40 -7.22 10.64
N ALA A 282 29.93 -6.33 11.51
CA ALA A 282 30.80 -5.44 12.29
C ALA A 282 31.70 -6.21 13.27
N GLU A 283 31.16 -7.21 13.98
CA GLU A 283 31.92 -8.04 14.92
C GLU A 283 32.91 -9.00 14.23
N LEU A 284 32.70 -9.28 12.94
CA LEU A 284 33.69 -9.93 12.09
C LEU A 284 34.84 -9.00 11.68
N GLY A 285 34.77 -7.71 12.02
CA GLY A 285 35.76 -6.69 11.71
C GLY A 285 35.58 -6.04 10.33
N LEU A 286 34.41 -6.17 9.71
CA LEU A 286 34.09 -5.52 8.45
C LEU A 286 33.51 -4.11 8.68
N ARG A 287 33.82 -3.18 7.79
CA ARG A 287 33.22 -1.85 7.80
C ARG A 287 31.86 -1.91 7.10
N VAL A 288 30.78 -1.73 7.86
CA VAL A 288 29.42 -1.91 7.35
C VAL A 288 28.86 -0.59 6.84
N PHE A 289 28.38 -0.60 5.60
CA PHE A 289 27.70 0.52 4.96
C PHE A 289 26.26 0.15 4.62
N LEU A 290 25.31 0.96 5.05
CA LEU A 290 23.90 0.85 4.69
C LEU A 290 23.60 1.76 3.52
N SER A 291 22.75 1.30 2.61
CA SER A 291 22.19 2.19 1.57
C SER A 291 21.37 3.33 2.21
N PRO A 292 21.19 4.47 1.51
CA PRO A 292 20.38 5.58 2.00
C PRO A 292 18.91 5.18 2.21
N ALA A 293 18.14 6.07 2.85
CA ALA A 293 16.69 5.97 2.84
C ALA A 293 16.16 6.00 1.41
N THR A 294 15.10 5.23 1.15
CA THR A 294 14.52 5.11 -0.19
C THR A 294 14.01 6.46 -0.70
N ASN A 295 14.42 6.81 -1.91
CA ASN A 295 14.04 8.03 -2.61
C ASN A 295 13.59 7.69 -4.04
N ASN A 296 13.11 8.68 -4.79
CA ASN A 296 12.63 8.48 -6.16
C ASN A 296 13.74 7.98 -7.12
N HIS A 297 14.98 8.41 -6.94
CA HIS A 297 16.10 7.99 -7.78
C HIS A 297 16.46 6.51 -7.56
N LEU A 298 16.55 6.06 -6.31
CA LEU A 298 16.75 4.66 -5.95
C LEU A 298 15.62 3.79 -6.50
N ALA A 299 14.38 4.20 -6.29
CA ALA A 299 13.22 3.47 -6.78
C ALA A 299 13.25 3.34 -8.31
N LEU A 300 13.53 4.43 -9.03
CA LEU A 300 13.59 4.45 -10.49
C LEU A 300 14.71 3.54 -11.02
N LYS A 301 15.93 3.64 -10.47
CA LYS A 301 17.04 2.73 -10.83
C LYS A 301 16.69 1.27 -10.58
N GLY A 302 15.96 1.01 -9.50
CA GLY A 302 15.42 -0.29 -9.20
C GLY A 302 14.50 -0.81 -10.32
N VAL A 303 13.49 -0.01 -10.68
CA VAL A 303 12.55 -0.30 -11.77
C VAL A 303 13.27 -0.52 -13.10
N GLU A 304 14.20 0.37 -13.48
CA GLU A 304 14.97 0.29 -14.72
C GLU A 304 15.84 -0.96 -14.82
N SER A 305 16.27 -1.51 -13.67
CA SER A 305 17.10 -2.72 -13.64
C SER A 305 16.29 -4.02 -13.73
N MET A 306 14.96 -3.98 -13.60
CA MET A 306 14.15 -5.19 -13.54
C MET A 306 14.13 -5.91 -14.89
N THR A 307 14.38 -7.22 -14.86
CA THR A 307 14.27 -8.10 -16.03
C THR A 307 12.92 -8.81 -16.12
N ALA A 308 12.11 -8.74 -15.05
CA ALA A 308 10.78 -9.31 -14.96
C ALA A 308 9.91 -8.43 -14.05
N GLU A 309 8.60 -8.43 -14.29
CA GLU A 309 7.65 -7.70 -13.45
C GLU A 309 7.47 -8.36 -12.08
N THR A 310 7.62 -7.57 -11.02
CA THR A 310 7.46 -8.00 -9.62
C THR A 310 6.83 -6.90 -8.78
N CYS A 311 6.51 -7.17 -7.52
CA CYS A 311 6.04 -6.13 -6.60
C CYS A 311 7.08 -5.02 -6.38
N PHE A 312 6.60 -3.80 -6.13
CA PHE A 312 7.44 -2.60 -6.00
C PHE A 312 8.58 -2.71 -4.96
N PRO A 313 8.40 -3.34 -3.78
CA PRO A 313 9.50 -3.49 -2.81
C PRO A 313 10.70 -4.26 -3.34
N VAL A 314 10.49 -5.23 -4.24
CA VAL A 314 11.59 -5.99 -4.88
C VAL A 314 12.33 -5.11 -5.89
N LYS A 315 11.61 -4.25 -6.62
CA LYS A 315 12.22 -3.24 -7.49
C LYS A 315 13.04 -2.24 -6.67
N VAL A 316 12.50 -1.75 -5.56
CA VAL A 316 13.24 -0.87 -4.63
C VAL A 316 14.52 -1.54 -4.12
N PHE A 317 14.47 -2.81 -3.74
CA PHE A 317 15.67 -3.56 -3.35
C PHE A 317 16.77 -3.55 -4.42
N HIS A 318 16.42 -3.72 -5.70
CA HIS A 318 17.39 -3.59 -6.78
C HIS A 318 18.04 -2.20 -6.81
N GLY A 319 17.26 -1.14 -6.57
CA GLY A 319 17.78 0.23 -6.46
C GLY A 319 18.81 0.39 -5.35
N HIS A 320 18.54 -0.14 -4.16
CA HIS A 320 19.50 -0.13 -3.04
C HIS A 320 20.78 -0.90 -3.37
N VAL A 321 20.67 -2.07 -3.99
CA VAL A 321 21.84 -2.87 -4.40
C VAL A 321 22.64 -2.13 -5.47
N HIS A 322 21.98 -1.57 -6.49
CA HIS A 322 22.62 -0.79 -7.54
C HIS A 322 23.40 0.40 -6.96
N HIS A 323 22.84 1.10 -5.97
CA HIS A 323 23.53 2.21 -5.32
C HIS A 323 24.82 1.74 -4.62
N LEU A 324 24.75 0.63 -3.89
CA LEU A 324 25.91 0.08 -3.17
C LEU A 324 26.98 -0.53 -4.09
N LEU A 325 26.59 -1.04 -5.27
CA LEU A 325 27.42 -1.89 -6.14
C LEU A 325 28.83 -1.34 -6.42
N ASN A 326 28.98 -0.02 -6.60
CA ASN A 326 30.26 0.62 -6.92
C ASN A 326 30.96 1.28 -5.71
N GLN A 327 30.31 1.29 -4.55
CA GLN A 327 30.80 2.00 -3.36
C GLN A 327 31.52 1.09 -2.36
N VAL A 328 31.16 -0.18 -2.28
CA VAL A 328 31.71 -1.11 -1.27
C VAL A 328 32.58 -2.21 -1.89
N ASP A 329 33.31 -2.99 -1.09
CA ASP A 329 34.11 -4.13 -1.56
C ASP A 329 33.25 -5.39 -1.76
N TYR A 330 32.29 -5.60 -0.86
CA TYR A 330 31.36 -6.73 -0.90
C TYR A 330 29.92 -6.26 -0.67
N LEU A 331 28.96 -6.97 -1.24
CA LEU A 331 27.54 -6.81 -0.93
C LEU A 331 27.10 -8.00 -0.07
N PHE A 332 26.42 -7.71 1.04
CA PHE A 332 25.78 -8.74 1.86
C PHE A 332 24.34 -8.94 1.38
N LEU A 333 24.10 -10.03 0.64
CA LEU A 333 22.82 -10.36 0.01
C LEU A 333 22.41 -11.80 0.40
N PRO A 334 21.97 -12.04 1.64
CA PRO A 334 21.59 -13.39 2.08
C PRO A 334 20.29 -13.87 1.42
N ASN A 335 20.15 -15.18 1.29
CA ASN A 335 18.87 -15.81 0.99
C ASN A 335 18.17 -16.16 2.30
N VAL A 336 17.26 -15.30 2.76
CA VAL A 336 16.50 -15.56 3.99
C VAL A 336 15.28 -16.41 3.63
N ILE A 337 15.31 -17.69 4.03
CA ILE A 337 14.30 -18.69 3.66
C ILE A 337 13.10 -18.66 4.61
N ASN A 338 13.36 -18.64 5.91
CA ASN A 338 12.31 -18.62 6.92
C ASN A 338 12.65 -17.68 8.09
N THR A 339 11.66 -17.44 8.94
CA THR A 339 11.77 -16.67 10.19
C THR A 339 11.34 -17.54 11.38
N PRO A 340 11.86 -17.28 12.60
CA PRO A 340 11.31 -17.88 13.81
C PRO A 340 9.80 -17.68 13.93
N THR A 341 9.13 -18.70 14.43
CA THR A 341 7.67 -18.75 14.62
C THR A 341 7.34 -19.12 16.07
N PRO A 342 6.18 -18.68 16.60
CA PRO A 342 5.78 -19.00 17.97
C PRO A 342 5.61 -20.50 18.21
N GLN A 343 5.06 -21.20 17.22
CA GLN A 343 4.79 -22.63 17.27
C GLN A 343 5.76 -23.39 16.33
N ALA A 344 6.11 -24.62 16.69
CA ALA A 344 7.10 -25.41 15.95
C ALA A 344 6.55 -25.90 14.59
N GLU A 345 5.25 -26.17 14.53
CA GLU A 345 4.49 -26.60 13.36
C GLU A 345 4.27 -25.50 12.31
N ASP A 346 4.36 -24.23 12.69
CA ASP A 346 4.23 -23.09 11.79
C ASP A 346 5.34 -23.15 10.72
N ARG A 347 5.03 -22.88 9.45
CA ARG A 347 6.03 -22.97 8.37
C ARG A 347 7.07 -21.86 8.43
N GLY A 348 6.63 -20.61 8.60
CA GLY A 348 7.53 -19.46 8.78
C GLY A 348 8.28 -19.01 7.52
N LEU A 349 7.88 -19.45 6.32
CA LEU A 349 8.63 -19.16 5.08
C LEU A 349 8.44 -17.70 4.62
N PHE A 350 9.45 -17.13 3.96
CA PHE A 350 9.30 -15.85 3.27
C PHE A 350 8.53 -16.04 1.95
N CYS A 351 8.26 -14.96 1.22
CA CYS A 351 7.69 -15.13 -0.12
C CYS A 351 8.83 -15.46 -1.11
N PRO A 352 8.55 -16.25 -2.16
CA PRO A 352 9.59 -16.66 -3.11
C PRO A 352 10.37 -15.51 -3.74
N LEU A 353 9.73 -14.34 -3.94
CA LEU A 353 10.42 -13.15 -4.47
C LEU A 353 11.43 -12.56 -3.47
N VAL A 354 11.16 -12.62 -2.16
CA VAL A 354 12.14 -12.21 -1.14
C VAL A 354 13.25 -13.24 -1.02
N GLU A 355 12.91 -14.53 -0.97
CA GLU A 355 13.88 -15.64 -0.89
C GLU A 355 14.86 -15.65 -2.07
N SER A 356 14.39 -15.28 -3.26
CA SER A 356 15.17 -15.25 -4.51
C SER A 356 15.71 -13.88 -4.91
N SER A 357 15.46 -12.84 -4.10
CA SER A 357 15.80 -11.44 -4.42
C SER A 357 17.28 -11.24 -4.79
N GLN A 358 18.20 -11.93 -4.11
CA GLN A 358 19.63 -11.86 -4.47
C GLN A 358 19.93 -12.44 -5.86
N TYR A 359 19.25 -13.53 -6.26
CA TYR A 359 19.49 -14.15 -7.56
C TYR A 359 18.99 -13.25 -8.68
N MET A 360 17.82 -12.65 -8.47
CA MET A 360 17.22 -11.70 -9.40
C MET A 360 18.11 -10.48 -9.61
N VAL A 361 18.52 -9.81 -8.53
CA VAL A 361 19.33 -8.59 -8.63
C VAL A 361 20.73 -8.88 -9.19
N ARG A 362 21.31 -10.04 -8.84
CA ARG A 362 22.61 -10.47 -9.37
C ARG A 362 22.54 -10.69 -10.87
N ALA A 363 21.48 -11.32 -11.37
CA ALA A 363 21.28 -11.53 -12.80
C ALA A 363 21.05 -10.21 -13.54
N ALA A 364 20.16 -9.37 -13.00
CA ALA A 364 19.84 -8.05 -13.56
C ALA A 364 21.06 -7.13 -13.66
N LEU A 365 21.85 -7.01 -12.59
CA LEU A 365 23.00 -6.11 -12.50
C LEU A 365 24.34 -6.78 -12.83
N GLN A 366 24.31 -8.04 -13.31
CA GLN A 366 25.49 -8.84 -13.66
C GLN A 366 26.58 -8.85 -12.56
N ILE A 367 26.18 -8.98 -11.30
CA ILE A 367 27.08 -8.87 -10.16
C ILE A 367 27.99 -10.09 -10.07
N LYS A 368 29.30 -9.88 -10.07
CA LYS A 368 30.31 -10.94 -9.95
C LYS A 368 30.18 -11.67 -8.60
N ALA A 369 30.23 -13.00 -8.61
CA ALA A 369 30.11 -13.82 -7.40
C ALA A 369 31.17 -13.49 -6.32
N SER A 370 32.38 -13.07 -6.74
CA SER A 370 33.46 -12.65 -5.83
C SER A 370 33.14 -11.39 -5.02
N ARG A 371 32.11 -10.64 -5.40
CA ARG A 371 31.65 -9.41 -4.71
C ARG A 371 30.53 -9.67 -3.71
N LEU A 372 30.11 -10.93 -3.51
CA LEU A 372 28.92 -11.26 -2.73
C LEU A 372 29.26 -12.06 -1.48
N ILE A 373 28.69 -11.65 -0.34
CA ILE A 373 28.54 -12.46 0.87
C ILE A 373 27.06 -12.82 0.95
N ARG A 374 26.71 -14.07 0.64
CA ARG A 374 25.31 -14.47 0.40
C ARG A 374 24.97 -15.86 0.98
N PRO A 375 24.96 -16.00 2.31
CA PRO A 375 24.58 -17.26 2.94
C PRO A 375 23.09 -17.57 2.71
N THR A 376 22.74 -18.85 2.70
CA THR A 376 21.34 -19.29 2.75
C THR A 376 20.95 -19.51 4.19
N LEU A 377 19.96 -18.75 4.68
CA LEU A 377 19.67 -18.64 6.10
C LEU A 377 18.28 -19.18 6.42
N HIS A 378 18.24 -20.18 7.29
CA HIS A 378 17.03 -20.71 7.90
C HIS A 378 16.96 -20.21 9.34
N LEU A 379 16.49 -18.97 9.53
CA LEU A 379 16.51 -18.31 10.83
C LEU A 379 15.66 -19.04 11.87
N LYS A 380 14.64 -19.78 11.45
CA LYS A 380 13.80 -20.58 12.35
C LYS A 380 14.62 -21.61 13.15
N ASP A 381 15.72 -22.09 12.60
CA ASP A 381 16.55 -23.15 13.22
C ASP A 381 17.54 -22.60 14.26
N GLY A 382 17.55 -21.28 14.46
CA GLY A 382 18.38 -20.60 15.46
C GLY A 382 19.84 -20.37 15.03
N PRO A 383 20.62 -19.60 15.81
CA PRO A 383 21.94 -19.11 15.40
C PRO A 383 22.97 -20.23 15.15
N GLY A 384 22.88 -21.33 15.90
CA GLY A 384 23.79 -22.48 15.74
C GLY A 384 23.67 -23.15 14.36
N ALA A 385 22.47 -23.24 13.80
CA ALA A 385 22.23 -23.84 12.49
C ALA A 385 22.77 -22.98 11.34
N LEU A 386 22.95 -21.67 11.55
CA LEU A 386 23.44 -20.73 10.55
C LEU A 386 24.97 -20.78 10.37
N LEU A 387 25.68 -21.46 11.27
CA LEU A 387 27.12 -21.33 11.41
C LEU A 387 27.90 -21.72 10.15
N GLU A 388 27.62 -22.88 9.56
CA GLU A 388 28.33 -23.32 8.36
C GLU A 388 27.95 -22.50 7.13
N GLU A 389 26.68 -22.16 6.96
CA GLU A 389 26.20 -21.34 5.84
C GLU A 389 26.86 -19.97 5.83
N VAL A 390 26.90 -19.29 6.99
CA VAL A 390 27.56 -17.99 7.15
C VAL A 390 29.07 -18.13 6.93
N ARG A 391 29.71 -19.13 7.54
CA ARG A 391 31.16 -19.34 7.42
C ARG A 391 31.59 -19.57 5.98
N ASN A 392 30.83 -20.38 5.24
CA ASN A 392 31.11 -20.72 3.84
C ASN A 392 30.89 -19.52 2.91
N ALA A 393 29.91 -18.67 3.20
CA ALA A 393 29.66 -17.45 2.44
C ALA A 393 30.72 -16.35 2.66
N ILE A 394 31.44 -16.36 3.80
CA ILE A 394 32.52 -15.40 4.05
C ILE A 394 33.75 -15.76 3.19
N PRO A 395 34.32 -14.81 2.43
CA PRO A 395 35.55 -15.00 1.66
C PRO A 395 36.70 -15.53 2.50
N VAL A 396 37.45 -16.49 1.91
CA VAL A 396 38.53 -17.23 2.58
C VAL A 396 39.54 -16.32 3.28
N ARG A 397 39.88 -15.17 2.66
CA ARG A 397 40.87 -14.21 3.19
C ARG A 397 40.54 -13.68 4.60
N PHE A 398 39.26 -13.61 4.97
CA PHE A 398 38.83 -13.12 6.29
C PHE A 398 37.84 -14.07 6.97
N ARG A 399 37.86 -15.35 6.60
CA ARG A 399 36.97 -16.36 7.18
C ARG A 399 37.33 -16.63 8.65
N PRO A 400 36.38 -16.45 9.59
CA PRO A 400 36.64 -16.69 11.01
C PRO A 400 36.77 -18.18 11.34
N SER A 401 37.37 -18.48 12.50
CA SER A 401 37.27 -19.83 13.10
C SER A 401 35.83 -20.14 13.50
N ARG A 402 35.45 -21.43 13.53
CA ARG A 402 34.10 -21.84 13.94
C ARG A 402 33.72 -21.29 15.32
N GLN A 403 34.64 -21.37 16.28
CA GLN A 403 34.42 -20.87 17.64
C GLN A 403 34.21 -19.35 17.69
N LYS A 404 35.01 -18.58 16.93
CA LYS A 404 34.82 -17.12 16.85
C LYS A 404 33.46 -16.80 16.23
N LEU A 405 33.11 -17.46 15.13
CA LEU A 405 31.84 -17.21 14.44
C LEU A 405 30.62 -17.58 15.28
N ALA A 406 30.65 -18.69 16.02
CA ALA A 406 29.57 -19.08 16.93
C ALA A 406 29.25 -17.95 17.92
N LYS A 407 30.28 -17.44 18.62
CA LYS A 407 30.13 -16.34 19.58
C LYS A 407 29.59 -15.07 18.93
N VAL A 408 30.05 -14.75 17.72
CA VAL A 408 29.56 -13.58 16.97
C VAL A 408 28.10 -13.76 16.54
N LEU A 409 27.71 -14.95 16.09
CA LEU A 409 26.32 -15.25 15.71
C LEU A 409 25.39 -15.14 16.91
N ASP A 410 25.76 -15.71 18.06
CA ASP A 410 24.97 -15.62 19.29
C ASP A 410 24.81 -14.17 19.75
N LEU A 411 25.88 -13.37 19.67
CA LEU A 411 25.84 -11.95 19.99
C LEU A 411 24.92 -11.18 19.04
N ALA A 412 25.07 -11.35 17.73
CA ALA A 412 24.25 -10.67 16.74
C ALA A 412 22.78 -11.06 16.85
N TRP A 413 22.50 -12.34 17.12
CA TRP A 413 21.16 -12.85 17.40
C TRP A 413 20.56 -12.20 18.65
N GLY A 414 21.33 -12.16 19.75
CA GLY A 414 20.91 -11.50 20.99
C GLY A 414 20.60 -10.01 20.80
N LYS A 415 21.37 -9.30 19.97
CA LYS A 415 21.09 -7.89 19.62
C LYS A 415 19.79 -7.74 18.85
N GLN A 416 19.49 -8.65 17.92
CA GLN A 416 18.21 -8.68 17.20
C GLN A 416 17.03 -8.96 18.14
N GLN A 417 17.16 -9.90 19.08
CA GLN A 417 16.10 -10.19 20.05
C GLN A 417 15.87 -9.02 21.00
N SER A 418 16.95 -8.40 21.50
CA SER A 418 16.85 -7.20 22.34
C SER A 418 16.17 -6.04 21.60
N PHE A 419 16.47 -5.84 20.32
CA PHE A 419 15.78 -4.84 19.51
C PHE A 419 14.28 -5.14 19.36
N ARG A 420 13.91 -6.40 19.09
CA ARG A 420 12.51 -6.83 19.03
C ARG A 420 11.78 -6.59 20.35
N GLU A 421 12.40 -6.94 21.48
CA GLU A 421 11.82 -6.76 22.81
C GLU A 421 11.55 -5.28 23.11
N ARG A 422 12.49 -4.39 22.78
CA ARG A 422 12.32 -2.93 22.94
C ARG A 422 11.14 -2.38 22.12
N ILE A 423 10.87 -2.95 20.94
CA ILE A 423 9.69 -2.58 20.13
C ILE A 423 8.41 -3.02 20.83
N LEU A 424 8.38 -4.23 21.41
CA LEU A 424 7.23 -4.77 22.14
C LEU A 424 6.95 -3.96 23.41
N GLU A 425 7.97 -3.67 24.22
CA GLU A 425 7.87 -2.80 25.40
C GLU A 425 7.33 -1.40 25.03
N ARG A 426 7.80 -0.84 23.91
CA ARG A 426 7.27 0.43 23.42
C ARG A 426 5.80 0.32 23.00
N GLY A 427 5.42 -0.80 22.41
CA GLY A 427 4.04 -1.07 22.02
C GLY A 427 3.10 -1.16 23.23
N GLU A 428 3.52 -1.89 24.25
CA GLU A 428 2.80 -2.00 25.53
C GLU A 428 2.62 -0.63 26.19
N ALA A 429 3.68 0.19 26.22
CA ALA A 429 3.60 1.56 26.73
C ALA A 429 2.58 2.41 25.93
N ILE A 430 2.62 2.36 24.58
CA ILE A 430 1.67 3.10 23.74
C ILE A 430 0.24 2.62 23.99
N VAL A 431 0.00 1.32 24.07
CA VAL A 431 -1.35 0.76 24.31
C VAL A 431 -1.86 1.13 25.71
N GLY A 432 -0.99 1.12 26.73
CA GLY A 432 -1.34 1.49 28.10
C GLY A 432 -1.68 2.98 28.29
N GLU A 433 -1.20 3.85 27.41
CA GLU A 433 -1.54 5.28 27.40
C GLU A 433 -2.92 5.58 26.75
N ILE A 434 -3.57 4.59 26.13
CA ILE A 434 -4.85 4.77 25.43
C ILE A 434 -6.00 4.66 26.43
N PRO A 435 -6.85 5.70 26.57
CA PRO A 435 -8.03 5.63 27.42
C PRO A 435 -8.98 4.49 27.00
N GLU A 436 -9.71 3.93 27.95
CA GLU A 436 -10.68 2.87 27.66
C GLU A 436 -11.75 3.35 26.64
N GLY A 437 -12.06 2.50 25.67
CA GLY A 437 -13.02 2.80 24.59
C GLY A 437 -12.51 3.67 23.44
N GLU A 438 -11.34 4.31 23.58
CA GLU A 438 -10.71 5.08 22.50
C GLU A 438 -10.21 4.15 21.39
N PRO A 439 -10.31 4.56 20.11
CA PRO A 439 -10.01 3.68 19.00
C PRO A 439 -8.49 3.57 18.80
N LEU A 440 -8.00 2.34 18.64
CA LEU A 440 -6.64 2.06 18.19
C LEU A 440 -6.67 1.44 16.80
N TRP A 441 -5.90 2.00 15.86
CA TRP A 441 -5.73 1.43 14.53
C TRP A 441 -4.49 0.56 14.50
N VAL A 442 -4.66 -0.74 14.29
CA VAL A 442 -3.56 -1.68 14.16
C VAL A 442 -3.20 -1.82 12.69
N ILE A 443 -1.97 -1.42 12.35
CA ILE A 443 -1.48 -1.42 10.98
C ILE A 443 -0.68 -2.70 10.74
N SER A 444 -1.30 -3.65 10.05
CA SER A 444 -0.68 -4.90 9.63
C SER A 444 -0.07 -4.75 8.24
N GLY A 445 0.97 -5.52 7.95
CA GLY A 445 1.66 -5.47 6.67
C GLY A 445 3.05 -6.06 6.78
N ARG A 446 3.78 -6.11 5.68
CA ARG A 446 5.16 -6.61 5.68
C ARG A 446 6.10 -5.52 6.21
N PRO A 447 7.23 -5.86 6.86
CA PRO A 447 8.14 -4.84 7.40
C PRO A 447 8.58 -3.79 6.38
N TYR A 448 8.75 -4.17 5.12
CA TYR A 448 9.06 -3.24 4.04
C TYR A 448 7.89 -2.32 3.64
N ASN A 449 6.64 -2.70 3.89
CA ASN A 449 5.48 -1.81 3.76
C ASN A 449 5.27 -0.94 4.99
N LEU A 450 5.73 -1.39 6.16
CA LEU A 450 5.54 -0.67 7.40
C LEU A 450 6.63 0.38 7.58
N TYR A 451 7.90 0.07 7.31
CA TYR A 451 9.02 0.89 7.79
C TYR A 451 9.81 1.62 6.69
N ASP A 452 9.54 1.35 5.43
CA ASP A 452 10.04 2.16 4.31
C ASP A 452 9.06 3.31 4.01
N GLU A 453 9.49 4.54 4.31
CA GLU A 453 8.68 5.74 4.16
C GLU A 453 8.33 6.08 2.71
N ARG A 454 9.09 5.60 1.72
CA ARG A 454 8.77 5.82 0.31
C ARG A 454 7.76 4.80 -0.19
N LEU A 455 7.87 3.54 0.24
CA LEU A 455 6.91 2.50 -0.10
C LEU A 455 5.54 2.79 0.52
N ASN A 456 5.51 3.26 1.77
CA ASN A 456 4.26 3.51 2.49
C ASN A 456 3.74 4.95 2.40
N LEU A 457 4.37 5.79 1.58
CA LEU A 457 3.98 7.19 1.36
C LEU A 457 3.90 8.02 2.66
N GLN A 458 4.80 7.73 3.60
CA GLN A 458 4.87 8.35 4.94
C GLN A 458 3.57 8.23 5.75
N LEU A 459 2.85 7.12 5.59
CA LEU A 459 1.54 6.89 6.19
C LEU A 459 1.49 7.14 7.71
N GLY A 460 2.53 6.75 8.46
CA GLY A 460 2.61 6.99 9.90
C GLY A 460 2.48 8.47 10.26
N ARG A 461 3.10 9.37 9.48
CA ARG A 461 3.00 10.82 9.68
C ARG A 461 1.60 11.33 9.36
N GLN A 462 0.92 10.72 8.40
CA GLN A 462 -0.44 11.09 8.01
C GLN A 462 -1.45 10.67 9.07
N PHE A 463 -1.34 9.46 9.61
CA PHE A 463 -2.17 9.01 10.73
C PHE A 463 -2.05 9.96 11.93
N ALA A 464 -0.82 10.30 12.33
CA ALA A 464 -0.57 11.25 13.41
C ALA A 464 -1.19 12.63 13.14
N ARG A 465 -1.05 13.17 11.92
CA ARG A 465 -1.66 14.44 11.50
C ARG A 465 -3.19 14.42 11.53
N LEU A 466 -3.79 13.28 11.15
CA LEU A 466 -5.24 13.08 11.16
C LEU A 466 -5.79 12.79 12.58
N GLY A 467 -4.93 12.73 13.61
CA GLY A 467 -5.33 12.40 14.97
C GLY A 467 -5.77 10.95 15.11
N ILE A 468 -5.17 10.04 14.34
CA ILE A 468 -5.41 8.59 14.39
C ILE A 468 -4.28 7.95 15.20
N ARG A 469 -4.63 7.24 16.28
CA ARG A 469 -3.68 6.39 17.02
C ARG A 469 -3.40 5.14 16.20
N ALA A 470 -2.27 5.11 15.49
CA ALA A 470 -1.88 4.00 14.62
C ALA A 470 -0.66 3.27 15.17
N LEU A 471 -0.78 1.94 15.32
CA LEU A 471 0.27 1.07 15.87
C LEU A 471 0.62 -0.05 14.88
N PRO A 472 1.87 -0.12 14.37
CA PRO A 472 2.31 -1.22 13.51
C PRO A 472 2.26 -2.57 14.23
N MET A 473 1.99 -3.65 13.50
CA MET A 473 1.82 -4.98 14.09
C MET A 473 3.04 -5.51 14.86
N ASP A 474 4.26 -5.08 14.54
CA ASP A 474 5.47 -5.55 15.22
C ASP A 474 5.57 -5.06 16.68
N PHE A 475 4.77 -4.07 17.07
CA PHE A 475 4.65 -3.57 18.44
C PHE A 475 3.72 -4.42 19.31
N LEU A 476 3.11 -5.46 18.76
CA LEU A 476 2.16 -6.32 19.48
C LEU A 476 2.78 -7.68 19.78
N ARG A 477 2.59 -8.16 21.02
CA ARG A 477 2.82 -9.57 21.36
C ARG A 477 1.69 -10.41 20.80
N LEU A 478 2.06 -11.32 19.90
CA LEU A 478 1.13 -12.14 19.14
C LEU A 478 1.44 -13.64 19.26
N ASP A 479 2.49 -13.99 20.01
CA ASP A 479 2.99 -15.36 20.10
C ASP A 479 1.95 -16.33 20.72
N GLU A 480 1.03 -15.80 21.54
CA GLU A 480 -0.07 -16.54 22.19
C GLU A 480 -1.36 -16.63 21.36
N GLU A 481 -1.49 -15.86 20.27
CA GLU A 481 -2.68 -16.00 19.42
C GLU A 481 -2.68 -17.42 18.84
N ASP A 482 -3.80 -18.11 18.82
CA ASP A 482 -3.89 -19.42 18.14
C ASP A 482 -4.07 -19.23 16.62
N LEU A 483 -3.49 -20.11 15.80
CA LEU A 483 -3.66 -20.13 14.35
C LEU A 483 -3.96 -21.55 13.81
N SER A 484 -4.43 -22.45 14.69
CA SER A 484 -4.75 -23.84 14.35
C SER A 484 -5.84 -23.99 13.27
N ASP A 485 -6.72 -23.00 13.13
CA ASP A 485 -7.78 -22.87 12.11
C ASP A 485 -7.25 -22.54 10.70
N PHE A 486 -6.01 -22.09 10.58
CA PHE A 486 -5.30 -21.93 9.30
C PHE A 486 -4.10 -22.88 9.23
N PRO A 487 -4.33 -24.20 9.31
CA PRO A 487 -3.24 -25.16 9.33
C PRO A 487 -2.46 -25.05 8.03
N ARG A 488 -1.13 -25.09 8.12
CA ARG A 488 -0.21 -24.96 6.98
C ARG A 488 -0.18 -23.57 6.34
N MET A 489 -0.49 -22.51 7.07
CA MET A 489 -0.16 -21.15 6.62
C MET A 489 1.33 -21.10 6.22
N TYR A 490 1.58 -20.94 4.92
CA TYR A 490 2.92 -21.10 4.35
C TYR A 490 3.84 -19.95 4.77
N TRP A 491 3.34 -18.72 4.70
CA TRP A 491 4.13 -17.52 4.90
C TRP A 491 4.20 -17.11 6.37
N GLY A 492 5.40 -16.95 6.93
CA GLY A 492 5.61 -16.52 8.32
C GLY A 492 5.02 -15.14 8.60
N LEU A 493 5.29 -14.16 7.74
CA LEU A 493 4.67 -12.83 7.85
C LEU A 493 3.15 -12.86 7.64
N GLY A 494 2.65 -13.78 6.81
CA GLY A 494 1.20 -13.99 6.62
C GLY A 494 0.54 -14.53 7.89
N ALA A 495 1.16 -15.50 8.56
CA ALA A 495 0.71 -16.02 9.85
C ALA A 495 0.64 -14.90 10.90
N ARG A 496 1.65 -14.03 10.98
CA ARG A 496 1.64 -12.86 11.87
C ARG A 496 0.47 -11.92 11.57
N VAL A 497 0.21 -11.61 10.29
CA VAL A 497 -0.94 -10.79 9.87
C VAL A 497 -2.28 -11.41 10.31
N LEU A 498 -2.44 -12.73 10.24
CA LEU A 498 -3.67 -13.40 10.69
C LEU A 498 -3.81 -13.41 12.22
N ARG A 499 -2.71 -13.62 12.96
CA ARG A 499 -2.71 -13.48 14.43
C ARG A 499 -3.14 -12.07 14.85
N VAL A 500 -2.66 -11.03 14.14
CA VAL A 500 -3.13 -9.64 14.32
C VAL A 500 -4.63 -9.52 14.05
N ALA A 501 -5.14 -10.08 12.95
CA ALA A 501 -6.57 -10.03 12.63
C ALA A 501 -7.42 -10.63 13.75
N LYS A 502 -7.01 -11.76 14.34
CA LYS A 502 -7.70 -12.39 15.48
C LYS A 502 -7.69 -11.50 16.72
N ARG A 503 -6.54 -10.92 17.05
CA ARG A 503 -6.43 -9.97 18.16
C ARG A 503 -7.34 -8.75 17.95
N ILE A 504 -7.39 -8.21 16.73
CA ILE A 504 -8.28 -7.09 16.38
C ILE A 504 -9.76 -7.51 16.50
N ALA A 505 -10.13 -8.69 16.01
CA ALA A 505 -11.51 -9.18 16.04
C ALA A 505 -12.07 -9.23 17.47
N ARG A 506 -11.26 -9.72 18.43
CA ARG A 506 -11.68 -9.89 19.83
C ARG A 506 -11.53 -8.65 20.71
N THR A 507 -10.86 -7.59 20.26
CA THR A 507 -10.64 -6.37 21.06
C THR A 507 -11.51 -5.23 20.53
N PRO A 508 -12.68 -4.90 21.15
CA PRO A 508 -13.70 -4.03 20.55
C PRO A 508 -13.21 -2.68 20.01
N SER A 509 -12.33 -1.99 20.72
CA SER A 509 -11.81 -0.67 20.35
C SER A 509 -10.71 -0.69 19.28
N TRP A 510 -10.26 -1.85 18.83
CA TRP A 510 -9.17 -1.97 17.84
C TRP A 510 -9.69 -2.10 16.41
N TYR A 511 -9.06 -1.43 15.46
CA TYR A 511 -9.51 -1.37 14.07
C TYR A 511 -8.36 -1.71 13.12
N GLY A 512 -8.62 -2.55 12.12
CA GLY A 512 -7.58 -3.10 11.26
C GLY A 512 -7.32 -2.27 10.00
N VAL A 513 -6.06 -1.93 9.76
CA VAL A 513 -5.58 -1.47 8.45
C VAL A 513 -4.51 -2.44 7.95
N HIS A 514 -4.66 -2.98 6.75
CA HIS A 514 -3.68 -3.88 6.15
C HIS A 514 -2.98 -3.22 4.96
N LEU A 515 -1.65 -3.09 5.02
CA LEU A 515 -0.82 -2.54 3.95
C LEU A 515 -0.22 -3.67 3.10
N THR A 516 -0.59 -3.69 1.82
CA THR A 516 -0.05 -4.61 0.81
C THR A 516 0.53 -3.84 -0.39
N ASN A 517 1.08 -4.55 -1.38
CA ASN A 517 1.47 -3.96 -2.66
C ASN A 517 0.76 -4.63 -3.83
N PHE A 518 0.61 -3.88 -4.91
CA PHE A 518 0.33 -4.42 -6.22
C PHE A 518 1.33 -5.53 -6.57
N SER A 519 0.82 -6.57 -7.23
CA SER A 519 1.58 -7.79 -7.56
C SER A 519 2.12 -8.57 -6.35
N CYS A 520 1.60 -8.36 -5.13
CA CYS A 520 1.96 -9.18 -3.98
C CYS A 520 1.20 -10.52 -4.01
N GLY A 521 1.84 -11.56 -4.56
CA GLY A 521 1.24 -12.89 -4.67
C GLY A 521 0.81 -13.46 -3.32
N ALA A 522 1.66 -13.39 -2.30
CA ALA A 522 1.35 -13.94 -0.98
C ALA A 522 0.15 -13.24 -0.30
N ASP A 523 0.10 -11.89 -0.34
CA ASP A 523 -1.00 -11.17 0.31
C ASP A 523 -2.35 -11.37 -0.40
N SER A 524 -2.34 -11.63 -1.71
CA SER A 524 -3.58 -11.98 -2.44
C SER A 524 -4.31 -13.20 -1.85
N PHE A 525 -3.57 -14.13 -1.22
CA PHE A 525 -4.17 -15.24 -0.46
C PHE A 525 -4.55 -14.82 0.97
N ILE A 526 -3.69 -14.04 1.64
CA ILE A 526 -3.88 -13.63 3.04
C ILE A 526 -5.08 -12.70 3.20
N GLU A 527 -5.35 -11.79 2.25
CA GLU A 527 -6.45 -10.83 2.34
C GLU A 527 -7.81 -11.50 2.55
N HIS A 528 -8.05 -12.62 1.88
CA HIS A 528 -9.29 -13.39 2.04
C HIS A 528 -9.44 -13.94 3.46
N PHE A 529 -8.37 -14.47 4.05
CA PHE A 529 -8.37 -14.96 5.43
C PHE A 529 -8.47 -13.80 6.44
N TYR A 530 -7.79 -12.69 6.19
CA TYR A 530 -7.85 -11.49 7.01
C TYR A 530 -9.28 -10.96 7.12
N GLN A 531 -9.97 -10.83 5.98
CA GLN A 531 -11.39 -10.45 5.93
C GLN A 531 -12.29 -11.51 6.58
N HIS A 532 -12.00 -12.80 6.36
CA HIS A 532 -12.74 -13.90 6.96
C HIS A 532 -12.66 -13.93 8.49
N ILE A 533 -11.54 -13.51 9.08
CA ILE A 533 -11.40 -13.41 10.54
C ILE A 533 -12.17 -12.21 11.09
N LEU A 534 -12.09 -11.07 10.38
CA LEU A 534 -12.69 -9.83 10.87
C LEU A 534 -14.20 -9.77 10.69
N GLN A 535 -14.76 -10.42 9.66
CA GLN A 535 -16.19 -10.52 9.30
C GLN A 535 -17.00 -9.25 9.58
N ASN A 536 -17.49 -9.11 10.81
CA ASN A 536 -18.40 -8.07 11.28
C ASN A 536 -17.68 -6.78 11.68
N LYS A 537 -16.35 -6.81 11.77
CA LYS A 537 -15.52 -5.68 12.14
C LYS A 537 -14.92 -5.03 10.90
N PRO A 538 -15.17 -3.75 10.65
CA PRO A 538 -14.70 -3.13 9.43
C PRO A 538 -13.17 -3.04 9.44
N SER A 539 -12.58 -3.27 8.28
CA SER A 539 -11.14 -3.13 8.07
C SER A 539 -10.87 -2.39 6.76
N LEU A 540 -9.67 -1.81 6.67
CA LEU A 540 -9.20 -1.11 5.49
C LEU A 540 -7.98 -1.82 4.92
N ILE A 541 -8.06 -2.30 3.68
CA ILE A 541 -6.89 -2.83 2.96
C ILE A 541 -6.38 -1.74 2.03
N LEU A 542 -5.15 -1.27 2.23
CA LEU A 542 -4.47 -0.31 1.37
C LEU A 542 -3.43 -1.03 0.52
N GLU A 543 -3.64 -0.99 -0.79
CA GLU A 543 -2.71 -1.50 -1.78
C GLU A 543 -1.81 -0.36 -2.27
N LEU A 544 -0.50 -0.54 -2.10
CA LEU A 544 0.55 0.39 -2.50
C LEU A 544 1.13 -0.04 -3.85
N ASP A 545 1.68 0.90 -4.62
CA ASP A 545 2.24 0.62 -5.93
C ASP A 545 3.43 1.56 -6.22
N GLU A 546 4.06 1.42 -7.38
CA GLU A 546 5.13 2.29 -7.89
C GLU A 546 4.73 3.76 -7.96
N HIS A 547 3.45 4.02 -8.17
CA HIS A 547 2.88 5.35 -8.26
C HIS A 547 2.82 6.07 -6.91
N SER A 548 3.14 7.36 -6.91
CA SER A 548 3.19 8.20 -5.71
C SER A 548 1.89 8.93 -5.37
N ALA A 549 0.73 8.36 -5.71
CA ALA A 549 -0.57 9.01 -5.58
C ALA A 549 -1.11 8.98 -4.12
N VAL A 550 -0.56 9.83 -3.25
CA VAL A 550 -0.96 9.93 -1.83
C VAL A 550 -2.43 10.34 -1.65
N ALA A 551 -2.96 11.19 -2.54
CA ALA A 551 -4.34 11.70 -2.50
C ALA A 551 -5.39 10.60 -2.33
N GLY A 552 -5.36 9.61 -3.22
CA GLY A 552 -6.32 8.52 -3.25
C GLY A 552 -6.24 7.65 -2.00
N LEU A 553 -5.03 7.49 -1.45
CA LEU A 553 -4.83 6.75 -0.21
C LEU A 553 -5.39 7.50 1.00
N LEU A 554 -5.13 8.81 1.11
CA LEU A 554 -5.64 9.63 2.21
C LEU A 554 -7.16 9.69 2.24
N THR A 555 -7.81 9.83 1.08
CA THR A 555 -9.28 9.80 1.01
C THR A 555 -9.86 8.48 1.56
N ARG A 556 -9.18 7.35 1.32
CA ARG A 556 -9.61 6.04 1.87
C ARG A 556 -9.42 5.98 3.39
N VAL A 557 -8.32 6.51 3.91
CA VAL A 557 -8.05 6.63 5.35
C VAL A 557 -9.12 7.51 6.01
N GLU A 558 -9.48 8.64 5.41
CA GLU A 558 -10.54 9.54 5.92
C GLU A 558 -11.92 8.88 5.90
N ALA A 559 -12.26 8.19 4.80
CA ALA A 559 -13.50 7.44 4.71
C ALA A 559 -13.59 6.37 5.80
N TYR A 560 -12.51 5.60 6.02
CA TYR A 560 -12.45 4.59 7.07
C TYR A 560 -12.53 5.23 8.47
N ARG A 561 -11.91 6.39 8.69
CA ARG A 561 -12.05 7.16 9.94
C ARG A 561 -13.50 7.53 10.23
N ASN A 562 -14.26 7.92 9.22
CA ASN A 562 -15.68 8.20 9.40
C ASN A 562 -16.46 6.95 9.78
N VAL A 563 -16.18 5.80 9.14
CA VAL A 563 -16.78 4.50 9.51
C VAL A 563 -16.50 4.15 10.97
N VAL A 564 -15.25 4.27 11.42
CA VAL A 564 -14.85 4.01 12.81
C VAL A 564 -15.60 4.93 13.78
N LYS A 565 -15.67 6.24 13.50
CA LYS A 565 -16.43 7.20 14.33
C LYS A 565 -17.90 6.83 14.45
N THR A 566 -18.55 6.45 13.35
CA THR A 566 -19.97 6.07 13.36
C THR A 566 -20.21 4.84 14.24
N ILE A 567 -19.30 3.87 14.23
CA ILE A 567 -19.41 2.67 15.08
C ILE A 567 -19.24 3.01 16.56
N GLN A 568 -18.28 3.88 16.89
CA GLN A 568 -18.08 4.33 18.28
C GLN A 568 -19.30 5.05 18.83
N LEU A 569 -19.93 5.93 18.03
CA LEU A 569 -21.17 6.60 18.43
C LEU A 569 -22.29 5.61 18.74
N ARG A 570 -22.43 4.54 17.95
CA ARG A 570 -23.44 3.49 18.17
C ARG A 570 -23.20 2.70 19.44
N ALA A 571 -21.93 2.34 19.70
CA ALA A 571 -21.56 1.64 20.92
C ALA A 571 -21.89 2.43 22.19
N GLY A 572 -21.70 3.76 22.15
CA GLY A 572 -22.09 4.66 23.26
C GLY A 572 -23.60 4.84 23.46
N THR A 573 -24.42 4.49 22.46
CA THR A 573 -25.89 4.62 22.51
C THR A 573 -26.64 3.32 22.85
N GLY A 574 -25.95 2.20 23.09
CA GLY A 574 -26.57 0.92 23.45
C GLY A 574 -27.31 0.19 22.32
N LEU A 575 -27.25 0.69 21.08
CA LEU A 575 -27.99 0.14 19.92
C LEU A 575 -27.35 -1.09 19.25
N LEU A 576 -26.35 -1.72 19.87
CA LEU A 576 -25.61 -2.86 19.30
C LEU A 576 -26.33 -4.22 19.44
N GLU A 577 -27.42 -4.32 20.22
CA GLU A 577 -28.05 -5.62 20.53
C GLU A 577 -28.78 -6.31 19.36
N ASN A 578 -29.06 -5.61 18.25
CA ASN A 578 -29.91 -6.16 17.18
C ASN A 578 -29.17 -6.59 15.89
N MET A 579 -27.88 -6.96 15.97
CA MET A 579 -27.15 -7.57 14.83
C MET A 579 -26.90 -9.08 14.95
N ASN A 580 -27.39 -9.73 16.01
CA ASN A 580 -27.53 -11.18 16.01
C ASN A 580 -28.72 -11.56 15.11
N CYS A 581 -28.51 -12.47 14.16
CA CYS A 581 -29.44 -12.91 13.10
C CYS A 581 -29.59 -11.95 11.92
N VAL A 582 -28.81 -12.14 10.84
CA VAL A 582 -29.25 -12.56 9.47
C VAL A 582 -27.99 -12.79 8.61
N CYS A 583 -27.16 -13.78 8.92
CA CYS A 583 -26.11 -14.27 7.99
C CYS A 583 -25.88 -15.79 8.09
N ALA A 584 -26.69 -16.51 8.87
CA ALA A 584 -26.70 -17.97 8.90
C ALA A 584 -28.07 -18.43 8.42
N HIS A 585 -28.18 -18.71 7.11
CA HIS A 585 -29.13 -19.60 6.43
C HIS A 585 -29.38 -19.13 5.00
N ALA A 586 -28.56 -19.63 4.08
CA ALA A 586 -28.99 -20.05 2.75
C ALA A 586 -27.91 -21.01 2.24
N GLY A 587 -28.28 -22.28 2.11
CA GLY A 587 -27.41 -23.34 1.57
C GLY A 587 -27.27 -23.29 0.06
#